data_AF-A0A1Z4NH00-F1
#
_entry.id   AF-A0A1Z4NH00-F1
#
_cell.length_a   1.000
_cell.length_b   1.000
_cell.length_c   1.000
_cell.angle_alpha   90.00
_cell.angle_beta   90.00
_cell.angle_gamma   90.00
#
_symmetry.space_group_name_H-M   'P 1'
#
loop_
_entity.id
_entity.type
_entity.pdbx_description
1 polymer ?
#
loop_
_entity_poly.entity_id
_entity_poly.type
_entity_poly.pdbx_seq_one_letter_code
_entity_poly.pdbx_strand_id
1 'polypeptide(L)'
;MELHSSNQLTLSLATQDARRIIEQQKEERQFLYTQINILFVTNTALLSILALSKLLPVFNIFSAGEVILSLLNFTLLFNALIPRQFIITPNLENTDILAEYLSLSPEDYQVRMLVNLVEAYNNNKQPLNQISQSLSYAAVATWSIALIALMHMASVYFLPYTK
;
A
#
# COMPACT_ATOMS: atom_id res chain seq x y z
N MET A 1 -27.90 38.17 10.11
CA MET A 1 -28.38 36.77 10.15
C MET A 1 -27.79 35.92 9.02
N GLU A 2 -27.58 36.45 7.80
CA GLU A 2 -27.03 35.68 6.66
C GLU A 2 -25.57 35.19 6.80
N LEU A 3 -24.75 35.89 7.60
CA LEU A 3 -23.33 35.54 7.80
C LEU A 3 -23.13 34.24 8.60
N HIS A 4 -23.98 33.99 9.61
CA HIS A 4 -23.92 32.75 10.40
C HIS A 4 -24.40 31.54 9.59
N SER A 5 -25.45 31.69 8.78
CA SER A 5 -25.95 30.60 7.93
C SER A 5 -24.98 30.24 6.81
N SER A 6 -24.26 31.23 6.25
CA SER A 6 -23.21 30.97 5.25
C SER A 6 -22.04 30.18 5.85
N ASN A 7 -21.60 30.53 7.06
CA ASN A 7 -20.50 29.84 7.74
C ASN A 7 -20.86 28.39 8.12
N GLN A 8 -22.10 28.16 8.57
CA GLN A 8 -22.59 26.79 8.85
C GLN A 8 -22.64 25.94 7.57
N LEU A 9 -23.09 26.51 6.45
CA LEU A 9 -23.11 25.80 5.18
C LEU A 9 -21.68 25.41 4.75
N THR A 10 -20.73 26.34 4.80
CA THR A 10 -19.32 26.07 4.47
C THR A 10 -18.72 25.00 5.38
N LEU A 11 -18.98 25.04 6.69
CA LEU A 11 -18.49 24.04 7.64
C LEU A 11 -19.07 22.65 7.35
N SER A 12 -20.36 22.58 7.00
CA SER A 12 -21.01 21.32 6.63
C SER A 12 -20.39 20.70 5.37
N LEU A 13 -20.13 21.52 4.34
CA LEU A 13 -19.49 21.10 3.10
C LEU A 13 -18.05 20.63 3.36
N ALA A 14 -17.27 21.41 4.11
CA ALA A 14 -15.90 21.04 4.46
C ALA A 14 -15.83 19.72 5.25
N THR A 15 -16.76 19.51 6.19
CA THR A 15 -16.85 18.26 6.96
C THR A 15 -17.21 17.08 6.06
N GLN A 16 -18.16 17.27 5.12
CA GLN A 16 -18.55 16.25 4.16
C GLN A 16 -17.38 15.87 3.23
N ASP A 17 -16.66 16.86 2.71
CA ASP A 17 -15.51 16.65 1.84
C ASP A 17 -14.38 15.93 2.58
N ALA A 18 -14.09 16.32 3.83
CA ALA A 18 -13.09 15.64 4.65
C ALA A 18 -13.45 14.16 4.90
N ARG A 19 -14.72 13.86 5.21
CA ARG A 19 -15.19 12.48 5.36
C ARG A 19 -15.05 11.68 4.07
N ARG A 20 -15.37 12.29 2.92
CA ARG A 20 -15.22 11.67 1.61
C ARG A 20 -13.76 11.33 1.32
N ILE A 21 -12.82 12.23 1.62
CA ILE A 21 -11.38 12.01 1.43
C ILE A 21 -10.88 10.85 2.31
N ILE A 22 -11.34 10.76 3.56
CA ILE A 22 -11.00 9.63 4.45
C ILE A 22 -11.55 8.30 3.91
N GLU A 23 -12.77 8.28 3.38
CA GLU A 23 -13.31 7.06 2.77
C GLU A 23 -12.51 6.67 1.52
N GLN A 24 -12.15 7.63 0.66
CA GLN A 24 -11.25 7.38 -0.48
C GLN A 24 -9.89 6.83 -0.03
N GLN A 25 -9.32 7.36 1.06
CA GLN A 25 -8.06 6.86 1.63
C GLN A 25 -8.20 5.41 2.12
N LYS A 26 -9.35 5.04 2.68
CA LYS A 26 -9.66 3.66 3.09
C LYS A 26 -9.84 2.73 1.90
N GLU A 27 -10.51 3.18 0.84
CA GLU A 27 -10.62 2.43 -0.42
C GLU A 27 -9.24 2.21 -1.06
N GLU A 28 -8.41 3.25 -1.13
CA GLU A 28 -7.03 3.16 -1.62
C GLU A 28 -6.21 2.14 -0.83
N ARG A 29 -6.34 2.15 0.51
CA ARG A 29 -5.72 1.14 1.36
C ARG A 29 -6.15 -0.28 1.02
N GLN A 30 -7.45 -0.51 0.84
CA GLN A 30 -7.97 -1.83 0.47
C GLN A 30 -7.48 -2.27 -0.92
N PHE A 31 -7.40 -1.33 -1.85
CA PHE A 31 -6.85 -1.56 -3.17
C PHE A 31 -5.37 -1.95 -3.11
N LEU A 32 -4.56 -1.26 -2.30
CA LEU A 32 -3.16 -1.61 -2.06
C LEU A 32 -3.00 -3.01 -1.46
N TYR A 33 -3.82 -3.39 -0.47
CA TYR A 33 -3.80 -4.75 0.07
C TYR A 33 -4.17 -5.82 -0.97
N THR A 34 -5.12 -5.51 -1.84
CA THR A 34 -5.49 -6.40 -2.95
C THR A 34 -4.31 -6.60 -3.91
N GLN A 35 -3.63 -5.53 -4.28
CA GLN A 35 -2.44 -5.60 -5.13
C GLN A 35 -1.28 -6.35 -4.47
N ILE A 36 -1.06 -6.18 -3.15
CA ILE A 36 -0.08 -6.96 -2.38
C ILE A 36 -0.37 -8.46 -2.51
N ASN A 37 -1.63 -8.86 -2.29
CA ASN A 37 -2.01 -10.27 -2.40
C ASN A 37 -1.75 -10.83 -3.80
N ILE A 38 -2.10 -10.07 -4.85
CA ILE A 38 -1.83 -10.45 -6.23
C ILE A 38 -0.33 -10.62 -6.45
N LEU A 39 0.49 -9.63 -6.09
CA LEU A 39 1.94 -9.69 -6.29
C LEU A 39 2.61 -10.80 -5.48
N PHE A 40 2.12 -11.09 -4.27
CA PHE A 40 2.61 -12.21 -3.47
C PHE A 40 2.35 -13.56 -4.15
N VAL A 41 1.14 -13.75 -4.69
CA VAL A 41 0.77 -14.96 -5.47
C VAL A 41 1.62 -15.05 -6.75
N THR A 42 1.75 -13.95 -7.49
CA THR A 42 2.57 -13.91 -8.72
C THR A 42 4.03 -14.22 -8.42
N ASN A 43 4.61 -13.63 -7.38
CA ASN A 43 6.00 -13.89 -6.98
C ASN A 43 6.20 -15.35 -6.57
N THR A 44 5.24 -15.95 -5.85
CA THR A 44 5.28 -17.37 -5.48
C THR A 44 5.22 -18.29 -6.71
N ALA A 45 4.37 -17.97 -7.69
CA ALA A 45 4.29 -18.71 -8.94
C ALA A 45 5.60 -18.61 -9.74
N LEU A 46 6.18 -17.42 -9.82
CA LEU A 46 7.44 -17.18 -10.53
C LEU A 46 8.61 -17.93 -9.90
N LEU A 47 8.72 -17.90 -8.57
CA LEU A 47 9.70 -18.69 -7.83
C LEU A 47 9.53 -20.20 -8.06
N SER A 48 8.29 -20.67 -8.11
CA SER A 48 7.98 -22.08 -8.38
C SER A 48 8.43 -22.49 -9.77
N ILE A 49 8.18 -21.64 -10.78
CA ILE A 49 8.64 -21.86 -12.16
C ILE A 49 10.16 -21.91 -12.21
N LEU A 50 10.86 -20.94 -11.60
CA LEU A 50 12.33 -20.91 -11.56
C LEU A 50 12.92 -22.16 -10.89
N ALA A 51 12.33 -22.59 -9.78
CA ALA A 51 12.74 -23.80 -9.07
C ALA A 51 12.53 -25.08 -9.91
N LEU A 52 11.35 -25.23 -10.53
CA LEU A 52 11.00 -26.38 -11.39
C LEU A 52 11.84 -26.44 -12.66
N SER A 53 12.20 -25.28 -13.21
CA SER A 53 12.95 -25.19 -14.47
C SER A 53 14.38 -25.72 -14.35
N LYS A 54 14.85 -26.07 -13.14
CA LYS A 54 16.24 -26.48 -12.86
C LYS A 54 17.25 -25.51 -13.49
N LEU A 55 16.92 -24.22 -13.50
CA LEU A 55 17.79 -23.15 -14.01
C LEU A 55 18.79 -22.68 -12.92
N LEU A 56 18.43 -22.86 -11.64
CA LEU A 56 19.27 -22.53 -10.49
C LEU A 56 20.56 -23.38 -10.32
N PRO A 57 20.60 -24.69 -10.62
CA PRO A 57 21.79 -25.54 -10.45
C PRO A 57 22.92 -25.21 -11.44
N VAL A 58 22.61 -24.63 -12.60
CA VAL A 58 23.62 -24.18 -13.57
C VAL A 58 23.95 -22.73 -13.24
N PHE A 59 25.03 -22.52 -12.50
CA PHE A 59 25.40 -21.20 -12.03
C PHE A 59 25.85 -20.32 -13.21
N ASN A 60 25.03 -19.36 -13.62
CA ASN A 60 25.40 -18.32 -14.59
C ASN A 60 24.88 -16.94 -14.12
N ILE A 61 25.25 -15.87 -14.83
CA ILE A 61 24.84 -14.49 -14.53
C ILE A 61 23.32 -14.31 -14.38
N PHE A 62 22.51 -15.02 -15.19
CA PHE A 62 21.07 -15.08 -15.10
C PHE A 62 20.61 -15.69 -13.77
N SER A 63 21.16 -16.83 -13.35
CA SER A 63 20.83 -17.48 -12.08
C SER A 63 21.17 -16.59 -10.88
N ALA A 64 22.29 -15.88 -10.93
CA ALA A 64 22.64 -14.89 -9.90
C ALA A 64 21.66 -13.72 -9.88
N GLY A 65 21.27 -13.20 -11.05
CA GLY A 65 20.28 -12.15 -11.20
C GLY A 65 18.90 -12.56 -10.66
N GLU A 66 18.43 -13.76 -11.00
CA GLU A 66 17.19 -14.35 -10.50
C GLU A 66 17.18 -14.40 -8.97
N VAL A 67 18.22 -14.96 -8.33
CA VAL A 67 18.30 -15.07 -6.87
C VAL A 67 18.31 -13.70 -6.18
N ILE A 68 19.15 -12.77 -6.66
CA ILE A 68 19.26 -11.43 -6.07
C ILE A 68 17.93 -10.68 -6.20
N LEU A 69 17.33 -10.68 -7.39
CA LEU A 69 16.06 -9.99 -7.61
C LEU A 69 14.90 -10.64 -6.85
N SER A 70 14.87 -11.97 -6.75
CA SER A 70 13.90 -12.69 -5.93
C SER A 70 14.00 -12.30 -4.45
N LEU A 71 15.22 -12.16 -3.91
CA LEU A 71 15.43 -11.72 -2.54
C LEU A 71 14.98 -10.27 -2.33
N LEU A 72 15.32 -9.37 -3.27
CA LEU A 72 14.87 -7.98 -3.25
C LEU A 72 13.34 -7.88 -3.31
N ASN A 73 12.72 -8.63 -4.21
CA ASN A 73 11.26 -8.68 -4.36
C ASN A 73 10.59 -9.17 -3.07
N PHE A 74 11.06 -10.28 -2.51
CA PHE A 74 10.54 -10.80 -1.25
C PHE A 74 10.65 -9.75 -0.12
N THR A 75 11.79 -9.05 -0.02
CA THR A 75 11.99 -7.99 0.98
C THR A 75 11.00 -6.84 0.80
N LEU A 76 10.75 -6.41 -0.44
CA LEU A 76 9.80 -5.34 -0.77
C LEU A 76 8.35 -5.73 -0.47
N LEU A 77 7.95 -6.95 -0.81
CA LEU A 77 6.62 -7.46 -0.48
C LEU A 77 6.43 -7.64 1.03
N PHE A 78 7.44 -8.17 1.71
CA PHE A 78 7.40 -8.32 3.16
C PHE A 78 7.28 -6.95 3.85
N ASN A 79 8.04 -5.94 3.42
CA ASN A 79 7.95 -4.58 3.95
C ASN A 79 6.56 -3.93 3.71
N ALA A 80 5.92 -4.25 2.58
CA ALA A 80 4.55 -3.81 2.29
C ALA A 80 3.50 -4.47 3.19
N LEU A 81 3.77 -5.68 3.70
CA LEU A 81 2.89 -6.47 4.57
C LEU A 81 3.05 -6.17 6.07
N ILE A 82 4.13 -5.50 6.49
CA ILE A 82 4.33 -5.16 7.91
C ILE A 82 3.12 -4.35 8.39
N PRO A 83 2.43 -4.79 9.47
CA PRO A 83 1.26 -4.10 9.97
C PRO A 83 1.63 -2.69 10.41
N ARG A 84 0.90 -1.69 9.90
CA ARG A 84 1.09 -0.27 10.25
C ARG A 84 -0.11 0.24 11.01
N GLN A 85 0.14 1.10 11.98
CA GLN A 85 -0.92 1.74 12.76
C GLN A 85 -1.59 2.82 11.89
N PHE A 86 -2.92 2.75 11.81
CA PHE A 86 -3.74 3.76 11.15
C PHE A 86 -4.58 4.44 12.22
N ILE A 87 -4.60 5.77 12.21
CA ILE A 87 -5.41 6.57 13.12
C ILE A 87 -6.86 6.50 12.64
N ILE A 88 -7.74 6.11 13.55
CA ILE A 88 -9.19 6.11 13.38
C ILE A 88 -9.75 7.18 14.31
N THR A 89 -10.64 8.02 13.77
CA THR A 89 -11.24 9.15 14.49
C THR A 89 -12.76 9.15 14.30
N PRO A 90 -13.53 9.58 15.32
CA PRO A 90 -13.08 9.88 16.68
C PRO A 90 -12.67 8.59 17.41
N ASN A 91 -11.73 8.68 18.36
CA ASN A 91 -11.41 7.55 19.21
C ASN A 91 -12.55 7.34 20.21
N LEU A 92 -13.43 6.38 19.91
CA LEU A 92 -14.60 6.05 20.72
C LEU A 92 -14.28 5.12 21.90
N GLU A 93 -13.06 4.60 21.99
CA GLU A 93 -12.66 3.69 23.08
C GLU A 93 -12.38 4.45 24.38
N ASN A 94 -12.09 5.75 24.30
CA ASN A 94 -11.84 6.60 25.45
C ASN A 94 -13.13 7.31 25.89
N THR A 95 -13.65 6.93 27.05
CA THR A 95 -14.88 7.47 27.64
C THR A 95 -14.81 8.96 27.96
N ASP A 96 -13.63 9.48 28.30
CA ASP A 96 -13.44 10.89 28.64
C ASP A 96 -13.51 11.76 27.37
N ILE A 97 -12.95 11.26 26.28
CA ILE A 97 -13.03 11.89 24.94
C ILE A 97 -14.48 11.88 24.44
N LEU A 98 -15.21 10.79 24.66
CA LEU A 98 -16.63 10.72 24.29
C LEU A 98 -17.47 11.74 25.08
N ALA A 99 -17.22 11.87 26.39
CA ALA A 99 -17.88 12.87 27.22
C ALA A 99 -17.57 14.31 26.77
N GLU A 100 -16.32 14.59 26.36
CA GLU A 100 -15.93 15.87 25.77
C GLU A 100 -16.75 16.16 24.51
N TYR A 101 -16.84 15.23 23.56
CA TYR A 101 -17.61 15.43 22.32
C TYR A 101 -19.10 15.64 22.55
N LEU A 102 -19.70 14.91 23.50
CA LEU A 102 -21.12 15.02 23.82
C LEU A 102 -21.48 16.36 24.48
N SER A 103 -20.50 17.03 25.08
CA SER A 103 -20.69 18.33 25.72
C SER A 103 -20.60 19.53 24.76
N LEU A 104 -20.13 19.31 23.53
CA LEU A 104 -19.93 20.37 22.54
C LEU A 104 -21.26 20.83 21.89
N SER A 105 -21.30 22.09 21.49
CA SER A 105 -22.33 22.56 20.57
C SER A 105 -22.17 21.85 19.20
N PRO A 106 -23.24 21.73 18.39
CA PRO A 106 -23.13 21.12 17.06
C PRO A 106 -22.07 21.77 16.16
N GLU A 107 -21.87 23.08 16.29
CA GLU A 107 -20.87 23.84 15.53
C GLU A 107 -19.45 23.50 15.98
N ASP A 108 -19.20 23.57 17.29
CA ASP A 108 -17.89 23.24 17.86
C ASP A 108 -17.52 21.77 17.61
N TYR A 109 -18.51 20.88 17.68
CA TYR A 109 -18.34 19.48 17.32
C TYR A 109 -17.89 19.30 15.87
N GLN A 110 -18.53 19.99 14.92
CA GLN A 110 -18.16 19.90 13.51
C GLN A 110 -16.75 20.44 13.25
N VAL A 111 -16.38 21.57 13.85
CA VAL A 111 -15.03 22.14 13.76
C VAL A 111 -14.00 21.16 14.33
N ARG A 112 -14.24 20.65 15.54
CA ARG A 112 -13.31 19.70 16.19
C ARG A 112 -13.19 18.41 15.37
N MET A 113 -14.30 17.90 14.85
CA MET A 113 -14.30 16.73 13.97
C MET A 113 -13.49 16.97 12.69
N LEU A 114 -13.64 18.14 12.06
CA LEU A 114 -12.88 18.51 10.88
C LEU A 114 -11.37 18.50 11.17
N VAL A 115 -10.94 19.08 12.30
CA VAL A 115 -9.53 19.07 12.73
C VAL A 115 -9.02 17.63 12.89
N ASN A 116 -9.78 16.78 13.58
CA ASN A 116 -9.37 15.39 13.80
C ASN A 116 -9.32 14.58 12.49
N LEU A 117 -10.24 14.83 11.55
CA LEU A 117 -10.23 14.18 10.24
C LEU A 117 -8.99 14.59 9.44
N VAL A 118 -8.60 15.86 9.49
CA VAL A 118 -7.36 16.35 8.85
C VAL A 118 -6.13 15.72 9.49
N GLU A 119 -6.09 15.61 10.82
CA GLU A 119 -5.00 14.96 11.53
C GLU A 119 -4.91 13.46 11.18
N ALA A 120 -6.04 12.75 11.19
CA ALA A 120 -6.11 11.35 10.78
C ALA A 120 -5.63 11.16 9.33
N TYR A 121 -6.05 12.03 8.41
CA TYR A 121 -5.61 11.99 7.01
C TYR A 121 -4.09 12.15 6.90
N ASN A 122 -3.52 13.18 7.54
CA ASN A 122 -2.09 13.48 7.47
C ASN A 122 -1.24 12.35 8.04
N ASN A 123 -1.65 11.78 9.18
CA ASN A 123 -0.96 10.67 9.80
C ASN A 123 -1.07 9.36 8.99
N ASN A 124 -2.23 9.10 8.36
CA ASN A 124 -2.45 7.91 7.56
C ASN A 124 -1.80 7.97 6.17
N LYS A 125 -1.51 9.17 5.65
CA LYS A 125 -0.93 9.37 4.32
C LYS A 125 0.47 8.75 4.18
N GLN A 126 1.32 8.91 5.20
CA GLN A 126 2.69 8.40 5.14
C GLN A 126 2.74 6.86 5.06
N PRO A 127 2.06 6.10 5.96
CA PRO A 127 1.98 4.65 5.85
C PRO A 127 1.49 4.17 4.49
N LEU A 128 0.45 4.81 3.91
CA LEU A 128 -0.06 4.43 2.59
C LEU A 128 0.95 4.65 1.48
N ASN A 129 1.61 5.81 1.47
CA ASN A 129 2.63 6.11 0.48
C ASN A 129 3.79 5.11 0.54
N GLN A 130 4.23 4.76 1.75
CA GLN A 130 5.26 3.75 1.94
C GLN A 130 4.81 2.35 1.46
N ILE A 131 3.53 1.98 1.63
CA ILE A 131 3.00 0.71 1.09
C ILE A 131 3.05 0.76 -0.44
N SER A 132 2.49 1.83 -1.03
CA SER A 132 2.41 2.05 -2.46
C SER A 132 3.78 2.04 -3.14
N GLN A 133 4.77 2.70 -2.54
CA GLN A 133 6.14 2.73 -3.04
C GLN A 133 6.80 1.34 -2.99
N SER A 134 6.67 0.63 -1.86
CA SER A 134 7.21 -0.73 -1.73
C SER A 134 6.59 -1.68 -2.77
N LEU A 135 5.29 -1.52 -3.02
CA LEU A 135 4.54 -2.31 -3.98
C LEU A 135 4.92 -2.01 -5.42
N SER A 136 5.14 -0.73 -5.75
CA SER A 136 5.61 -0.29 -7.06
C SER A 136 6.98 -0.89 -7.37
N TYR A 137 7.91 -0.86 -6.41
CA TYR A 137 9.21 -1.51 -6.58
C TYR A 137 9.10 -3.03 -6.67
N ALA A 138 8.21 -3.66 -5.89
CA ALA A 138 7.97 -5.10 -5.98
C ALA A 138 7.39 -5.51 -7.34
N ALA A 139 6.53 -4.70 -7.95
CA ALA A 139 6.00 -4.92 -9.29
C ALA A 139 7.11 -4.87 -10.34
N VAL A 140 7.96 -3.84 -10.27
CA VAL A 140 9.14 -3.70 -11.15
C VAL A 140 10.08 -4.90 -10.99
N ALA A 141 10.39 -5.28 -9.75
CA ALA A 141 11.23 -6.45 -9.47
C ALA A 141 10.62 -7.74 -10.02
N THR A 142 9.31 -7.96 -9.84
CA THR A 142 8.59 -9.14 -10.38
C THR A 142 8.74 -9.21 -11.89
N TRP A 143 8.54 -8.08 -12.58
CA TRP A 143 8.68 -8.02 -14.02
C TRP A 143 10.13 -8.28 -14.47
N SER A 144 11.12 -7.70 -13.77
CA SER A 144 12.53 -7.94 -14.06
C SER A 144 12.94 -9.40 -13.89
N ILE A 145 12.46 -10.08 -12.84
CA ILE A 145 12.70 -11.51 -12.65
C ILE A 145 12.10 -12.30 -13.82
N ALA A 146 10.86 -12.01 -14.22
CA ALA A 146 10.22 -12.71 -15.33
C ALA A 146 10.99 -12.52 -16.65
N LEU A 147 11.45 -11.30 -16.92
CA LEU A 147 12.26 -11.00 -18.11
C LEU A 147 13.59 -11.77 -18.10
N ILE A 148 14.30 -11.77 -16.97
CA ILE A 148 15.56 -12.49 -16.82
C ILE A 148 15.35 -13.99 -16.97
N ALA A 149 14.29 -14.55 -16.39
CA ALA A 149 13.94 -15.96 -16.52
C ALA A 149 13.69 -16.35 -17.99
N LEU A 150 12.98 -15.50 -18.74
CA LEU A 150 12.74 -15.72 -20.17
C LEU A 150 14.03 -15.64 -20.99
N MET A 151 14.90 -14.65 -20.70
CA MET A 151 16.21 -14.56 -21.35
C MET A 151 17.10 -15.76 -21.00
N HIS A 152 17.06 -16.22 -19.75
CA HIS A 152 17.79 -17.38 -19.29
C HIS A 152 17.33 -18.63 -20.04
N MET A 153 16.02 -18.86 -20.14
CA MET A 153 15.45 -19.95 -20.92
C MET A 153 15.86 -19.85 -22.40
N ALA A 154 15.74 -18.67 -23.02
CA ALA A 154 16.17 -18.47 -24.39
C ALA A 154 17.68 -18.77 -24.58
N SER A 155 18.53 -18.35 -23.65
CA SER A 155 19.97 -18.62 -23.72
C SER A 155 20.26 -20.12 -23.70
N VAL A 156 19.56 -20.90 -22.88
CA VAL A 156 19.75 -22.35 -22.77
C VAL A 156 19.25 -23.07 -24.02
N TYR A 157 18.14 -22.63 -24.62
CA TYR A 157 17.53 -23.30 -25.78
C TYR A 157 18.12 -22.88 -27.12
N PHE A 158 18.59 -21.63 -27.28
CA PHE A 158 19.03 -21.08 -28.56
C PHE A 158 20.55 -20.90 -28.70
N LEU A 159 21.32 -20.87 -27.61
CA LEU A 159 22.78 -20.92 -27.68
C LEU A 159 23.22 -22.38 -27.51
N PRO A 160 23.59 -23.08 -28.59
CA PRO A 160 24.13 -24.43 -28.46
C PRO A 160 25.38 -24.36 -27.58
N TYR A 161 25.48 -25.23 -26.58
CA TYR A 161 26.72 -25.52 -25.88
C TYR A 161 27.79 -25.86 -26.92
N THR A 162 28.63 -24.89 -27.30
CA THR A 162 29.89 -25.19 -27.97
C THR A 162 30.73 -25.91 -26.92
N LYS A 163 30.75 -27.25 -27.02
CA LYS A 163 31.73 -28.08 -26.31
C LYS A 163 33.15 -27.64 -26.64
#